data_AF-A0A937VGF1-F1
#
_entry.id   AF-A0A937VGF1-F1
#
_cell.length_a   1.000
_cell.length_b   1.000
_cell.length_c   1.000
_cell.angle_alpha   90.00
_cell.angle_beta   90.00
_cell.angle_gamma   90.00
#
_symmetry.space_group_name_H-M   'P 1'
#
loop_
_entity.id
_entity.type
_entity.pdbx_description
1 polymer ?
#
loop_
_entity_poly.entity_id
_entity_poly.type
_entity_poly.pdbx_seq_one_letter_code
_entity_poly.pdbx_strand_id
1 'polypeptide(L)' 'MPPINLKELSNQQERFTSGHRLCAGCGESIIVRQMLNATPYPVVVGDATGCLEVATSIFPYTSWRTPWIHSAFENV' A
#
# COMPACT_ATOMS: atom_id res chain seq x y z
N MET A 1 -7.43 -18.14 10.55
CA MET A 1 -6.23 -17.63 9.86
C MET A 1 -5.13 -18.65 10.10
N PRO A 2 -4.49 -19.22 9.06
CA PRO A 2 -3.37 -20.13 9.25
C PRO A 2 -2.22 -19.42 9.98
N PRO A 3 -1.34 -20.14 10.69
CA PRO A 3 -0.21 -19.55 11.39
C PRO A 3 0.68 -18.77 10.42
N ILE A 4 1.07 -17.54 10.80
CA ILE A 4 1.84 -16.64 9.95
C ILE A 4 3.31 -17.08 9.94
N ASN A 5 3.84 -17.45 8.77
CA ASN A 5 5.25 -17.73 8.56
C ASN A 5 5.90 -16.61 7.72
N LEU A 6 6.88 -15.92 8.30
CA LEU A 6 7.57 -14.81 7.63
C LEU A 6 8.29 -15.23 6.33
N LYS A 7 8.84 -16.45 6.29
CA LYS A 7 9.52 -16.97 5.10
C LYS A 7 8.55 -17.12 3.93
N GLU A 8 7.32 -17.54 4.21
CA GLU A 8 6.27 -17.69 3.21
C GLU A 8 5.73 -16.34 2.76
N LEU A 9 5.49 -15.41 3.70
CA LEU A 9 5.07 -14.04 3.39
C LEU A 9 6.07 -13.31 2.49
N SER A 10 7.38 -13.52 2.70
CA SER A 10 8.41 -12.89 1.88
C SER A 10 8.39 -13.32 0.40
N ASN A 11 7.72 -14.43 0.07
CA ASN A 11 7.58 -14.89 -1.31
C ASN A 11 6.30 -14.37 -1.99
N GLN A 12 5.42 -13.69 -1.24
CA GLN A 12 4.19 -13.14 -1.80
C GLN A 12 4.48 -11.90 -2.65
N GLN A 13 3.63 -11.69 -3.66
CA GLN A 13 3.73 -10.49 -4.48
C GLN A 13 3.25 -9.28 -3.68
N GLU A 14 4.13 -8.29 -3.56
CA GLU A 14 3.83 -7.02 -2.90
C GLU A 14 2.77 -6.24 -3.68
N ARG A 15 1.62 -6.00 -3.02
CA ARG A 15 0.51 -5.20 -3.56
C ARG A 15 0.76 -3.69 -3.48
N PHE A 16 1.62 -3.28 -2.56
CA PHE A 16 2.18 -1.94 -2.47
C PHE A 16 3.68 -2.02 -2.77
N THR A 17 4.08 -1.56 -3.96
CA THR A 17 5.43 -1.77 -4.49
C THR A 17 6.42 -0.70 -4.04
N SER A 18 7.72 -1.01 -4.16
CA SER A 18 8.75 0.02 -4.22
C SER A 18 8.55 0.94 -5.43
N GLY A 19 9.10 2.16 -5.35
CA GLY A 19 8.96 3.19 -6.39
C GLY A 19 8.17 4.43 -5.96
N HIS A 20 7.69 4.47 -4.72
CA HIS A 20 7.07 5.65 -4.10
C HIS A 20 8.12 6.66 -3.60
N ARG A 21 7.70 7.91 -3.38
CA ARG A 21 8.54 9.03 -2.88
C ARG A 21 8.41 9.28 -1.37
N LEU A 22 7.92 8.30 -0.62
CA LEU A 22 7.91 8.36 0.84
C LEU A 22 9.33 8.41 1.40
N CYS A 23 9.53 9.12 2.52
CA CYS A 23 10.83 9.27 3.17
C CYS A 23 11.46 7.91 3.53
N ALA A 24 12.80 7.88 3.64
CA ALA A 24 13.51 6.71 4.14
C ALA A 24 13.02 6.37 5.57
N GLY A 25 12.51 5.15 5.75
CA GLY A 25 11.94 4.71 7.03
C GLY A 25 10.57 5.29 7.35
N CYS A 26 9.85 5.86 6.37
CA CYS A 26 8.48 6.34 6.58
C CYS A 26 7.58 5.22 7.14
N GLY A 27 6.81 5.52 8.17
CA GLY A 27 5.90 4.57 8.80
C GLY A 27 4.72 4.17 7.91
N GLU A 28 4.22 5.09 7.08
CA GLU A 28 3.06 4.85 6.22
C GLU A 28 3.34 3.71 5.22
N SER A 29 4.51 3.72 4.56
CA SER A 29 4.88 2.65 3.61
C SER A 29 4.98 1.28 4.29
N ILE A 30 5.55 1.24 5.50
CA ILE A 30 5.73 0.00 6.25
C ILE A 30 4.35 -0.54 6.66
N ILE A 31 3.51 0.30 7.25
CA ILE A 31 2.18 -0.10 7.76
C ILE A 31 1.30 -0.61 6.61
N VAL A 32 1.18 0.15 5.52
CA VAL A 32 0.36 -0.22 4.35
C VAL A 32 0.82 -1.54 3.74
N ARG A 33 2.14 -1.71 3.57
CA ARG A 33 2.71 -2.95 3.04
C ARG A 33 2.35 -4.16 3.91
N GLN A 34 2.49 -4.03 5.23
CA GLN A 34 2.14 -5.12 6.15
C GLN A 34 0.64 -5.41 6.17
N MET A 35 -0.22 -4.38 6.15
CA MET A 35 -1.68 -4.55 6.10
C MET A 35 -2.13 -5.30 4.84
N LEU A 36 -1.57 -4.95 3.68
CA LEU A 36 -1.91 -5.62 2.42
C LEU A 36 -1.41 -7.06 2.37
N ASN A 37 -0.21 -7.34 2.90
CA ASN A 37 0.35 -8.70 2.96
C ASN A 37 -0.38 -9.58 3.98
N ALA A 38 -0.91 -9.00 5.05
CA ALA A 38 -1.73 -9.72 6.02
C ALA A 38 -3.12 -10.13 5.47
N THR A 39 -3.56 -9.52 4.37
CA THR A 39 -4.92 -9.73 3.84
C THR A 39 -4.92 -10.74 2.68
N PRO A 40 -5.54 -11.93 2.83
CA PRO A 40 -5.55 -12.94 1.77
C PRO A 40 -6.58 -12.65 0.66
N TYR A 41 -7.54 -11.76 0.92
CA TYR A 41 -8.63 -11.44 -0.01
C TYR A 41 -8.23 -10.35 -1.03
N PRO A 42 -8.97 -10.21 -2.14
CA PRO A 42 -8.90 -9.02 -2.98
C PRO A 42 -9.23 -7.76 -2.17
N VAL A 43 -8.41 -6.71 -2.32
CA VAL A 43 -8.55 -5.45 -1.57
C VAL A 43 -8.68 -4.28 -2.54
N VAL A 44 -9.60 -3.36 -2.26
CA VAL A 44 -9.64 -2.04 -2.89
C VAL A 44 -9.12 -1.04 -1.86
N VAL A 45 -8.21 -0.15 -2.27
CA VAL A 45 -7.66 0.88 -1.40
C VAL A 45 -8.26 2.22 -1.78
N GLY A 46 -8.85 2.91 -0.80
CA GLY A 46 -9.25 4.30 -0.89
C GLY A 46 -8.25 5.15 -0.12
N ASP A 47 -7.65 6.15 -0.76
CA ASP A 47 -6.79 7.14 -0.11
C ASP A 47 -7.39 8.55 -0.16
N ALA A 48 -7.52 9.15 1.01
CA ALA A 48 -7.73 10.59 1.13
C ALA A 48 -6.45 11.32 0.74
N THR A 49 -6.55 12.58 0.32
CA THR A 49 -5.36 13.42 0.11
C THR A 49 -4.46 13.41 1.35
N GLY A 50 -3.18 13.14 1.18
CA GLY A 50 -2.23 13.02 2.29
C GLY A 50 -0.86 12.55 1.83
N CYS A 51 0.08 12.40 2.77
CA CYS A 51 1.46 11.97 2.46
C CYS A 51 1.49 10.66 1.67
N LEU A 52 0.71 9.66 2.12
CA LEU A 52 0.59 8.38 1.45
C LEU A 52 0.11 8.54 0.00
N GLU A 53 -0.98 9.27 -0.23
CA GLU A 53 -1.53 9.54 -1.57
C GLU A 53 -0.49 10.22 -2.45
N VAL A 54 -0.07 11.45 -2.09
CA VAL A 54 0.78 12.29 -2.94
C VAL A 54 2.15 11.68 -3.23
N ALA A 55 2.66 10.83 -2.35
CA ALA A 55 3.97 10.20 -2.52
C ALA A 55 3.91 8.88 -3.31
N THR A 56 2.73 8.30 -3.50
CA THR A 56 2.57 6.95 -4.09
C THR A 56 1.80 6.93 -5.42
N SER A 57 1.08 8.02 -5.75
CA SER A 57 0.20 8.15 -6.93
C SER A 57 0.70 9.12 -8.00
N ILE A 58 1.98 9.51 -7.95
CA ILE A 58 2.50 10.62 -8.79
C ILE A 58 2.49 10.26 -10.27
N PHE A 59 1.71 11.00 -11.05
CA PHE A 59 1.63 10.86 -12.50
C PHE A 59 3.02 10.83 -13.16
N PRO A 60 3.27 9.92 -14.12
CA PRO A 60 2.37 8.90 -14.69
C PRO A 60 2.39 7.55 -13.96
N TYR A 61 2.93 7.49 -12.75
CA TYR A 61 3.22 6.24 -12.05
C TYR A 61 2.30 6.02 -10.84
N THR A 62 2.17 4.76 -10.44
CA THR A 62 1.48 4.37 -9.22
C THR A 62 2.27 3.27 -8.52
N SER A 63 2.34 3.34 -7.19
CA SER A 63 2.94 2.29 -6.36
C SER A 63 1.92 1.21 -5.97
N TRP A 64 0.68 1.32 -6.45
CA TRP A 64 -0.42 0.42 -6.14
C TRP A 64 -0.58 -0.64 -7.23
N ARG A 65 -0.43 -1.92 -6.86
CA ARG A 65 -0.74 -3.08 -7.72
C ARG A 65 -2.12 -3.68 -7.43
N THR A 66 -2.91 -2.98 -6.62
CA THR A 66 -4.29 -3.32 -6.28
C THR A 66 -5.20 -2.21 -6.80
N PRO A 67 -6.50 -2.46 -7.03
CA PRO A 67 -7.43 -1.39 -7.35
C PRO A 67 -7.34 -0.28 -6.30
N TRP A 68 -7.04 0.93 -6.74
CA TRP A 68 -6.79 2.08 -5.90
C TRP A 68 -7.60 3.27 -6.39
N ILE A 69 -8.22 3.99 -5.47
CA ILE A 69 -8.97 5.20 -5.71
C ILE A 69 -8.51 6.29 -4.75
N HIS A 70 -8.35 7.49 -5.31
CA HIS A 70 -8.18 8.69 -4.51
C HIS A 70 -9.50 9.47 -4.47
N SER A 71 -9.87 9.94 -3.28
CA SER A 71 -10.92 10.93 -3.07
C SER A 71 -10.42 12.09 -2.19
N ALA A 72 -11.17 13.18 -2.09
CA ALA A 72 -10.71 14.41 -1.45
C ALA A 72 -10.31 14.22 0.03
N PHE A 73 -9.63 15.23 0.57
CA PHE A 73 -9.06 15.19 1.92
C PHE A 73 -10.09 14.80 3.00
N GLU A 74 -11.33 15.25 2.84
CA GLU A 74 -12.41 15.10 3.81
C GLU A 74 -13.24 13.82 3.66
N ASN A 75 -13.12 13.09 2.53
CA ASN A 75 -14.00 11.97 2.24
C ASN A 75 -13.30 10.85 1.48
N VAL A 76 -13.03 9.74 2.16
CA VAL A 76 -12.59 8.50 1.53
C VAL A 76 -13.39 7.32 2.05
#